data_AF-A0A0R3Q0N6-F1
#
_entry.id   AF-A0A0R3Q0N6-F1
#
_cell.length_a   1.000
_cell.length_b   1.000
_cell.length_c   1.000
_cell.angle_alpha   90.00
_cell.angle_beta   90.00
_cell.angle_gamma   90.00
#
_symmetry.space_group_name_H-M   'P 1'
#
loop_
_entity.id
_entity.type
_entity.pdbx_description
1 polymer ?
#
loop_
_entity_poly.entity_id
_entity_poly.type
_entity_poly.pdbx_seq_one_letter_code
_entity_poly.pdbx_strand_id
1 'polypeptide(L)' 'MSDSHQYGIQTDSMTLQRFVLAEQKNHPTATGDFTNLLTSLLVAVKAISSATQKAGLAQL' A
#
# COMPACT_ATOMS: atom_id res chain seq x y z
N MET A 1 2.72 -21.30 -5.46
CA MET A 1 1.87 -20.14 -5.79
C MET A 1 0.47 -20.69 -5.85
N SER A 2 -0.36 -20.37 -4.86
CA SER A 2 -1.65 -21.03 -4.66
C SER A 2 -2.62 -20.63 -5.77
N ASP A 3 -3.21 -21.64 -6.44
CA ASP A 3 -4.17 -21.49 -7.53
C ASP A 3 -5.41 -20.71 -7.09
N SER A 4 -5.41 -19.41 -7.32
CA SER A 4 -6.57 -18.52 -7.14
C SER A 4 -7.64 -18.68 -8.24
N HIS A 5 -7.52 -19.70 -9.10
CA HIS A 5 -8.44 -19.96 -10.22
C HIS A 5 -9.56 -20.96 -9.89
N GLN A 6 -9.65 -21.45 -8.65
CA GLN A 6 -10.64 -22.48 -8.28
C GLN A 6 -12.11 -22.03 -8.39
N TYR A 7 -12.37 -20.71 -8.46
CA TYR A 7 -13.73 -20.14 -8.56
C TYR A 7 -13.88 -19.07 -9.65
N GLY A 8 -12.95 -18.95 -10.61
CA GLY A 8 -13.02 -18.00 -11.73
C GLY A 8 -12.89 -16.50 -11.39
N ILE A 9 -12.83 -16.13 -10.11
CA ILE A 9 -12.63 -14.75 -9.64
C ILE A 9 -11.28 -14.63 -8.96
N GLN A 10 -10.42 -13.73 -9.45
CA GLN A 10 -9.18 -13.38 -8.78
C GLN A 10 -9.47 -12.50 -7.57
N THR A 11 -9.34 -13.08 -6.37
CA THR A 11 -9.56 -12.38 -5.09
C THR A 11 -8.26 -11.87 -4.46
N ASP A 12 -7.10 -12.32 -4.94
CA ASP A 12 -5.81 -11.82 -4.46
C ASP A 12 -5.49 -10.45 -5.08
N SER A 13 -5.72 -9.40 -4.29
CA SER A 13 -5.34 -8.04 -4.63
C SER A 13 -3.99 -7.69 -4.03
N MET A 14 -3.06 -7.24 -4.88
CA MET A 14 -1.75 -6.81 -4.42
C MET A 14 -1.83 -5.37 -3.88
N THR A 15 -1.48 -5.19 -2.62
CA THR A 15 -1.34 -3.85 -2.02
C THR A 15 0.08 -3.33 -2.24
N LEU A 16 0.25 -2.00 -2.25
CA LEU A 16 1.59 -1.39 -2.36
C LEU A 16 2.53 -1.91 -1.26
N GLN A 17 2.03 -2.06 -0.04
CA GLN A 17 2.86 -2.49 1.08
C GLN A 17 3.30 -3.95 0.94
N ARG A 18 2.42 -4.84 0.45
CA ARG A 18 2.79 -6.24 0.16
C ARG A 18 3.78 -6.32 -1.00
N PHE A 19 3.60 -5.50 -2.03
CA PHE A 19 4.55 -5.41 -3.14
C PHE A 19 5.95 -4.99 -2.66
N VAL A 20 6.04 -3.88 -1.91
CA VAL A 20 7.34 -3.37 -1.42
C VAL A 20 8.02 -4.37 -0.48
N LEU A 21 7.27 -5.06 0.39
CA LEU A 21 7.84 -6.11 1.23
C LEU A 21 8.32 -7.33 0.44
N ALA A 22 7.61 -7.70 -0.64
CA ALA A 22 8.05 -8.77 -1.53
C ALA A 22 9.36 -8.40 -2.25
N GLU A 23 9.48 -7.17 -2.73
CA GLU A 23 10.71 -6.65 -3.33
C GLU A 23 11.85 -6.58 -2.32
N GLN A 24 11.61 -6.05 -1.12
CA GLN A 24 12.62 -6.01 -0.06
C GLN A 24 13.17 -7.40 0.26
N LYS A 25 12.31 -8.44 0.30
CA LYS A 25 12.72 -9.81 0.57
C LYS A 25 13.70 -10.36 -0.48
N ASN A 26 13.66 -9.84 -1.71
CA ASN A 26 14.60 -10.23 -2.77
C ASN A 26 16.00 -9.62 -2.58
N HIS A 27 16.18 -8.71 -1.61
CA HIS A 27 17.44 -8.04 -1.29
C HIS A 27 17.92 -8.41 0.13
N PRO A 28 18.81 -9.40 0.29
CA PRO A 28 19.25 -9.89 1.61
C PRO A 28 19.94 -8.84 2.49
N THR A 29 20.47 -7.78 1.89
CA THR A 29 21.13 -6.67 2.57
C THR A 29 20.17 -5.53 2.95
N ALA A 30 18.89 -5.63 2.60
CA ALA A 30 17.94 -4.56 2.85
C ALA A 30 17.65 -4.43 4.36
N THR A 31 17.84 -3.22 4.88
CA THR A 31 17.58 -2.86 6.28
C THR A 31 16.09 -2.59 6.56
N GLY A 32 15.31 -2.29 5.52
CA GLY A 32 13.90 -1.93 5.62
C GLY A 32 13.62 -0.43 5.72
N ASP A 33 14.65 0.42 5.73
CA ASP A 33 14.47 1.88 5.85
C ASP A 33 13.64 2.47 4.71
N PHE A 34 13.87 2.00 3.48
CA PHE A 34 13.08 2.41 2.32
C PHE A 34 11.61 1.98 2.43
N THR A 35 11.36 0.77 2.92
CA THR A 35 9.99 0.27 3.13
C THR A 35 9.26 1.07 4.20
N ASN A 36 9.96 1.46 5.26
CA ASN A 36 9.42 2.32 6.31
C ASN A 36 9.09 3.71 5.76
N LEU A 37 10.00 4.30 4.97
CA LEU A 37 9.77 5.59 4.29
C LEU A 37 8.51 5.54 3.41
N LEU A 38 8.37 4.52 2.58
CA LEU A 38 7.21 4.35 1.70
C LEU A 38 5.90 4.15 2.50
N THR A 39 5.97 3.44 3.64
CA THR A 39 4.81 3.26 4.53
C THR A 39 4.37 4.60 5.14
N SER A 40 5.31 5.40 5.63
CA SER A 40 5.02 6.75 6.15
C SER A 40 4.43 7.67 5.07
N LEU A 41 4.98 7.63 3.84
CA LEU A 41 4.45 8.40 2.72
C LEU A 41 3.01 7.98 2.38
N LEU A 42 2.73 6.69 2.34
CA LEU A 42 1.39 6.15 2.07
C LEU A 42 0.36 6.63 3.10
N VAL A 43 0.73 6.72 4.38
CA VAL A 43 -0.14 7.28 5.43
C VAL A 43 -0.37 8.77 5.21
N ALA A 44 0.67 9.54 4.92
CA ALA A 44 0.56 10.98 4.67
C ALA A 44 -0.37 11.28 3.47
N VAL A 45 -0.21 10.56 2.36
CA VAL A 45 -1.05 10.72 1.16
C VAL A 45 -2.51 10.43 1.47
N LYS A 46 -2.80 9.36 2.21
CA LYS A 46 -4.18 9.03 2.63
C LYS A 46 -4.78 10.10 3.53
N ALA A 47 -4.00 10.63 4.47
CA ALA A 47 -4.44 11.70 5.36
C ALA A 47 -4.76 12.99 4.58
N ILE A 48 -3.88 13.38 3.66
CA ILE A 48 -4.08 14.55 2.78
C ILE A 48 -5.35 14.36 1.95
N SER A 49 -5.51 13.21 1.29
CA SER A 49 -6.71 12.90 0.50
C SER A 49 -7.99 12.96 1.33
N SER A 50 -7.98 12.41 2.55
CA SER A 50 -9.12 12.51 3.45
C SER A 50 -9.42 13.96 3.86
N ALA A 51 -8.38 14.77 4.10
CA ALA A 51 -8.52 16.17 4.48
C ALA A 51 -9.08 17.01 3.32
N THR A 52 -8.57 16.83 2.09
CA THR A 52 -9.04 17.59 0.92
C THR A 52 -10.47 17.23 0.53
N GLN A 53 -10.87 15.97 0.68
CA GLN A 53 -12.26 15.56 0.45
C GLN A 53 -13.24 16.16 1.47
N LYS A 54 -12.80 16.31 2.73
CA LYS A 54 -13.60 16.96 3.78
C LYS A 54 -13.61 18.49 3.67
N ALA A 55 -12.55 19.10 3.13
CA ALA A 55 -12.49 20.54 2.92
C ALA A 55 -13.61 21.04 1.99
N GLY A 56 -14.02 20.23 1.01
CA GLY A 56 -15.17 20.56 0.15
C GLY A 56 -16.54 20.43 0.83
N LEU A 57 -16.62 19.74 1.99
CA LEU A 57 -17.84 19.60 2.78
C LEU A 57 -17.92 20.62 3.92
N ALA A 58 -16.77 21.13 4.37
CA ALA A 58 -16.71 22.18 5.36
C ALA A 58 -17.21 23.49 4.74
N GLN A 59 -18.49 23.81 4.96
CA GLN A 59 -18.99 25.16 4.74
C GLN A 59 -18.40 26.05 5.83
N LEU A 60 -17.33 26.78 5.47
CA LEU A 60 -16.78 27.88 6.25
C LEU A 60 -17.51 29.18 5.92
#